data_AF-A0A5C8B0L2-F1
#
_entry.id   AF-A0A5C8B0L2-F1
#
_cell.length_a   1.000
_cell.length_b   1.000
_cell.length_c   1.000
_cell.angle_alpha   90.00
_cell.angle_beta   90.00
_cell.angle_gamma   90.00
#
_symmetry.space_group_name_H-M   'P 1'
#
loop_
_entity.id
_entity.type
_entity.pdbx_description
1 polymer ?
#
loop_
_entity_poly.entity_id
_entity_poly.type
_entity_poly.pdbx_seq_one_letter_code
_entity_poly.pdbx_strand_id
1 'polypeptide(L)'
;MAENLIITALDKESRYQELLPQIKALVSWETDTIANLANITAALHMAFSWLWVGFYLVRDEELVLGPFQGPIACTRIKFGSGVCGATWQRGETIVVTV
;
A
#
# COMPACT_ATOMS: atom_id res chain seq x y z
N MET A 1 11.44 -8.54 16.63
CA MET A 1 10.69 -7.44 15.99
C MET A 1 11.68 -6.73 15.07
N ALA A 2 11.38 -6.59 13.78
CA ALA A 2 12.26 -5.85 12.88
C ALA A 2 12.04 -4.36 13.14
N GLU A 3 12.82 -3.81 14.07
CA GLU A 3 12.68 -2.41 14.52
C GLU A 3 13.22 -1.42 13.48
N ASN A 4 13.97 -1.88 12.46
CA ASN A 4 14.54 -1.04 11.42
C ASN A 4 14.43 -1.71 10.04
N LEU A 5 14.03 -0.94 9.03
CA LEU A 5 14.18 -1.32 7.63
C LEU A 5 15.60 -0.99 7.16
N ILE A 6 16.23 -1.93 6.46
CA ILE A 6 17.54 -1.75 5.85
C ILE A 6 17.30 -1.44 4.37
N ILE A 7 17.44 -0.16 4.00
CA ILE A 7 17.30 0.31 2.62
C ILE A 7 18.58 1.03 2.25
N THR A 8 19.39 0.40 1.40
CA THR A 8 20.68 0.91 0.93
C THR A 8 20.67 1.26 -0.56
N ALA A 9 19.69 0.75 -1.30
CA ALA A 9 19.53 0.98 -2.73
C ALA A 9 19.22 2.46 -3.08
N LEU A 10 19.95 2.95 -4.07
CA LEU A 10 19.74 4.28 -4.66
C LEU A 10 18.74 4.26 -5.82
N ASP A 11 18.67 3.16 -6.57
CA ASP A 11 17.71 2.99 -7.65
C ASP A 11 16.41 2.31 -7.17
N LYS A 12 15.34 2.49 -7.95
CA LYS A 12 14.00 2.04 -7.59
C LYS A 12 13.86 0.51 -7.59
N GLU A 13 14.55 -0.18 -8.50
CA GLU A 13 14.44 -1.63 -8.65
C GLU A 13 15.10 -2.34 -7.47
N SER A 14 16.36 -2.03 -7.20
CA SER A 14 17.11 -2.58 -6.07
C SER A 14 16.40 -2.30 -4.75
N ARG A 15 15.77 -1.12 -4.61
CA ARG A 15 14.99 -0.78 -3.41
C ARG A 15 13.79 -1.69 -3.20
N TYR A 16 13.07 -2.04 -4.26
CA TYR A 16 12.00 -3.03 -4.16
C TYR A 16 12.54 -4.42 -3.79
N GLN A 17 13.68 -4.83 -4.37
CA GLN A 17 14.31 -6.11 -4.08
C GLN A 17 14.76 -6.22 -2.61
N GLU A 18 15.30 -5.15 -2.04
CA GLU A 18 15.66 -5.07 -0.61
C GLU A 18 14.42 -5.08 0.29
N LEU A 19 13.37 -4.33 -0.06
CA LEU A 19 12.21 -4.11 0.79
C LEU A 19 11.28 -5.32 0.87
N LEU A 20 11.05 -6.02 -0.24
CA LEU A 20 10.07 -7.12 -0.32
C LEU A 20 10.27 -8.23 0.72
N PRO A 21 11.48 -8.82 0.92
CA PRO A 21 11.67 -9.85 1.95
C PRO A 21 11.48 -9.32 3.37
N GLN A 22 11.78 -8.04 3.62
CA GLN A 22 11.59 -7.40 4.92
C GLN A 22 10.10 -7.23 5.24
N ILE A 23 9.29 -6.78 4.26
CA ILE A 23 7.83 -6.71 4.41
C ILE A 23 7.25 -8.11 4.67
N LYS A 24 7.68 -9.13 3.91
CA LYS A 24 7.22 -10.51 4.11
C LYS A 24 7.50 -10.99 5.54
N ALA A 25 8.71 -10.76 6.05
CA ALA A 25 9.06 -11.11 7.42
C ALA A 25 8.19 -10.36 8.44
N LEU A 26 7.97 -9.06 8.22
CA LEU A 26 7.19 -8.18 9.11
C LEU A 26 5.75 -8.68 9.31
N VAL A 27 5.08 -9.14 8.25
CA VAL A 27 3.68 -9.59 8.30
C VAL A 27 3.49 -11.10 8.47
N SER A 28 4.58 -11.89 8.44
CA SER A 28 4.48 -13.36 8.40
C SER A 28 3.94 -14.02 9.68
N TRP A 29 4.08 -13.36 10.84
CA TRP A 29 3.70 -13.91 12.14
C TRP A 29 2.41 -13.31 12.69
N GLU A 30 1.98 -12.15 12.18
CA GLU A 30 0.79 -11.45 12.63
C GLU A 30 -0.42 -11.89 11.79
N THR A 31 -1.55 -12.13 12.46
CA THR A 31 -2.80 -12.58 11.85
C THR A 31 -3.80 -11.46 11.66
N ASP A 32 -3.67 -10.36 12.42
CA ASP A 32 -4.52 -9.20 12.29
C ASP A 32 -4.25 -8.47 10.96
N THR A 33 -5.30 -8.39 10.14
CA THR A 33 -5.22 -7.79 8.81
C THR A 33 -4.90 -6.30 8.88
N ILE A 34 -5.47 -5.57 9.84
CA ILE A 34 -5.29 -4.12 9.93
C ILE A 34 -3.86 -3.79 10.36
N ALA A 35 -3.32 -4.50 11.34
CA ALA A 35 -1.93 -4.39 11.77
C ALA A 35 -0.96 -4.66 10.61
N ASN A 36 -1.21 -5.71 9.84
CA ASN A 36 -0.41 -6.04 8.67
C ASN A 36 -0.47 -4.96 7.58
N LEU A 37 -1.66 -4.49 7.22
CA LEU A 37 -1.82 -3.43 6.23
C LEU A 37 -1.16 -2.13 6.70
N ALA A 38 -1.31 -1.75 7.98
CA ALA A 38 -0.67 -0.56 8.55
C ALA A 38 0.86 -0.66 8.52
N ASN A 39 1.43 -1.82 8.83
CA ASN A 39 2.87 -2.05 8.75
C ASN A 39 3.40 -2.03 7.31
N ILE A 40 2.65 -2.58 6.36
CA ILE A 40 3.01 -2.52 4.93
C ILE A 40 3.04 -1.07 4.44
N THR A 41 2.04 -0.24 4.79
CA THR A 41 2.01 1.16 4.35
C THR A 41 3.12 1.97 4.99
N ALA A 42 3.41 1.76 6.27
CA ALA A 42 4.55 2.38 6.95
C ALA A 42 5.87 2.02 6.25
N ALA A 43 6.10 0.74 5.95
CA ALA A 43 7.33 0.29 5.31
C ALA A 43 7.53 0.85 3.90
N LEU A 44 6.47 0.90 3.09
CA LEU A 44 6.50 1.51 1.77
C LEU A 44 6.73 3.03 1.85
N HIS A 45 6.09 3.72 2.79
CA HIS A 45 6.27 5.15 2.97
C HIS A 45 7.71 5.50 3.39
N MET A 46 8.29 4.75 4.34
CA MET A 46 9.68 4.92 4.75
C MET A 46 10.66 4.69 3.60
N ALA A 47 10.42 3.68 2.75
CA ALA A 47 11.32 3.36 1.65
C ALA A 47 11.26 4.37 0.48
N PHE A 48 10.07 4.90 0.18
CA PHE A 48 9.87 5.66 -1.05
C PHE A 48 9.50 7.14 -0.86
N SER A 49 9.08 7.54 0.35
CA SER A 49 8.61 8.91 0.63
C SER A 49 7.54 9.41 -0.35
N TRP A 50 6.69 8.50 -0.85
CA TRP A 50 5.59 8.87 -1.73
C TRP A 50 4.59 9.77 -1.00
N LEU A 51 3.95 10.66 -1.75
CA LEU A 51 2.90 11.55 -1.22
C LEU A 51 1.78 10.76 -0.54
N TRP A 52 1.40 9.62 -1.12
CA TRP A 52 0.35 8.77 -0.58
C TRP A 52 0.63 7.29 -0.88
N VAL A 53 0.46 6.43 0.12
CA VAL A 53 0.48 4.97 -0.01
C VAL A 53 -0.51 4.36 0.96
N GLY A 54 -1.34 3.44 0.48
CA GLY A 54 -2.43 2.91 1.30
C GLY A 54 -3.27 1.87 0.60
N PHE A 55 -4.28 1.42 1.33
CA PHE A 55 -5.22 0.41 0.87
C PHE A 55 -6.65 0.94 0.88
N TYR A 56 -7.44 0.44 -0.07
CA TYR A 56 -8.90 0.47 0.00
C TYR A 56 -9.41 -0.97 0.06
N LEU A 57 -10.40 -1.22 0.89
CA LEU A 57 -10.99 -2.54 1.10
C LEU A 57 -12.43 -2.55 0.59
N VAL A 58 -12.83 -3.63 -0.09
CA VAL A 58 -14.21 -3.78 -0.54
C VAL A 58 -15.12 -4.04 0.67
N ARG A 59 -16.11 -3.18 0.85
CA ARG A 59 -17.17 -3.26 1.89
C ARG A 59 -18.45 -2.67 1.31
N ASP A 60 -19.56 -3.39 1.45
CA ASP A 60 -20.88 -2.92 1.00
C ASP A 60 -20.89 -2.38 -0.45
N GLU A 61 -20.25 -3.12 -1.38
CA GLU A 61 -20.11 -2.75 -2.79
C GLU A 61 -19.39 -1.41 -3.06
N GLU A 62 -18.59 -0.94 -2.09
CA GLU A 62 -17.72 0.21 -2.25
C GLU A 62 -16.29 -0.11 -1.79
N LEU A 63 -15.33 0.65 -2.32
CA LEU A 63 -13.99 0.72 -1.74
C LEU A 63 -14.03 1.66 -0.55
N VAL A 64 -13.75 1.14 0.64
CA VAL A 64 -13.63 1.91 1.89
C VAL A 64 -12.16 2.08 2.25
N LEU A 65 -11.77 3.30 2.62
CA LEU A 65 -10.41 3.65 3.01
C LEU A 65 -9.93 2.75 4.16
N GLY A 66 -8.81 2.06 3.94
CA GLY A 66 -8.09 1.27 4.94
C GLY A 66 -6.85 2.02 5.46
N PRO A 67 -5.89 1.32 6.08
CA PRO A 67 -4.63 1.92 6.52
C PRO A 67 -3.87 2.60 5.36
N PHE A 68 -3.29 3.77 5.65
CA PHE A 68 -2.56 4.58 4.67
C PHE A 68 -1.54 5.49 5.37
N GLN A 69 -0.62 6.03 4.58
CA GLN A 69 0.32 7.10 4.94
C GLN A 69 0.19 8.21 3.89
N GLY A 70 0.03 9.46 4.34
CA GLY A 70 -0.15 10.63 3.47
C GLY A 70 -1.27 11.56 3.94
N PRO A 71 -1.64 12.57 3.13
CA PRO A 71 -2.76 13.47 3.44
C PRO A 71 -4.11 12.75 3.41
N ILE A 72 -5.15 13.42 3.94
CA ILE A 72 -6.54 12.94 3.93
C ILE A 72 -6.97 12.59 2.50
N ALA A 73 -7.60 11.43 2.33
CA ALA A 73 -8.08 10.90 1.05
C ALA A 73 -9.59 10.60 1.06
N CYS A 74 -10.12 10.15 -0.07
CA CYS A 74 -11.53 9.76 -0.20
C CYS A 74 -11.88 8.62 0.78
N THR A 75 -12.94 8.76 1.58
CA THR A 75 -13.34 7.69 2.51
C THR A 75 -14.02 6.51 1.80
N ARG A 76 -14.81 6.80 0.75
CA ARG A 76 -15.57 5.83 -0.04
C ARG A 76 -15.38 6.09 -1.54
N ILE A 77 -15.20 5.05 -2.32
CA ILE A 77 -15.08 5.10 -3.78
C ILE A 77 -15.99 4.04 -4.41
N LYS A 78 -16.85 4.46 -5.34
CA LYS A 78 -17.77 3.57 -6.06
C LYS A 78 -17.05 2.69 -7.07
N PHE A 79 -17.58 1.51 -7.35
CA PHE A 79 -17.11 0.63 -8.42
C PHE A 79 -17.01 1.37 -9.76
N GLY A 80 -15.89 1.23 -10.46
CA GLY A 80 -15.63 1.91 -11.75
C GLY A 80 -15.38 3.42 -11.65
N SER A 81 -15.43 4.03 -10.46
CA SER A 81 -15.25 5.48 -10.29
C SER A 81 -13.79 5.86 -10.02
N GLY A 82 -13.28 6.82 -10.79
CA GLY A 82 -11.88 7.26 -10.70
C GLY A 82 -10.88 6.13 -10.93
N VAL A 83 -9.60 6.38 -10.63
CA VAL A 83 -8.52 5.42 -10.90
C VAL A 83 -8.63 4.16 -10.03
N CYS A 84 -8.93 4.32 -8.74
CA CYS A 84 -9.08 3.20 -7.81
C CYS A 84 -10.30 2.33 -8.14
N GLY A 85 -11.46 2.95 -8.42
CA GLY A 85 -12.65 2.21 -8.80
C GLY A 85 -12.51 1.53 -10.17
N ALA A 86 -11.82 2.15 -11.13
CA ALA A 86 -11.51 1.53 -12.42
C ALA A 86 -10.55 0.33 -12.28
N THR A 87 -9.56 0.41 -11.40
CA THR A 87 -8.65 -0.71 -11.06
C THR A 87 -9.45 -1.88 -10.51
N TRP A 88 -10.36 -1.59 -9.56
CA TRP A 88 -11.26 -2.61 -9.00
C TRP A 88 -12.18 -3.23 -10.07
N GLN A 89 -12.71 -2.42 -10.99
CA GLN A 89 -13.56 -2.91 -12.07
C GLN A 89 -12.84 -3.79 -13.08
N ARG A 90 -11.60 -3.44 -13.44
CA ARG A 90 -10.82 -4.16 -14.46
C ARG A 90 -10.10 -5.39 -13.91
N GLY A 91 -9.79 -5.41 -12.61
CA GLY A 91 -8.92 -6.44 -12.03
C GLY A 91 -7.47 -6.35 -12.51
N GLU A 92 -7.05 -5.15 -12.94
CA GLU A 92 -5.74 -4.90 -13.56
C GLU A 92 -5.08 -3.68 -12.92
N THR A 93 -3.75 -3.72 -12.77
CA THR A 93 -2.97 -2.56 -12.32
C THR A 93 -3.05 -1.43 -13.33
N ILE A 94 -3.39 -0.22 -12.87
CA ILE A 94 -3.42 1.00 -13.69
C ILE A 94 -2.25 1.90 -13.28
N VAL A 95 -1.43 2.32 -14.25
CA VAL A 95 -0.39 3.34 -14.07
C VAL A 95 -0.85 4.60 -14.81
N VAL A 96 -1.03 5.70 -14.08
CA VAL A 96 -1.37 7.01 -14.66
C VAL A 96 -0.08 7.81 -14.81
N THR A 97 0.39 7.97 -16.05
CA THR A 97 1.52 8.85 -16.38
C THR A 97 0.98 10.22 -16.77
N VAL A 98 1.38 11.26 -16.04
CA VAL A 98 1.14 12.66 -16.39
C VAL A 98 2.37 13.26 -17.06
#